data_AF-A0A736VLE3-F1
#
_entry.id   AF-A0A736VLE3-F1
#
_cell.length_a   1.000
_cell.length_b   1.000
_cell.length_c   1.000
_cell.angle_alpha   90.00
_cell.angle_beta   90.00
_cell.angle_gamma   90.00
#
_symmetry.space_group_name_H-M   'P 1'
#
loop_
_entity.id
_entity.type
_entity.pdbx_description
1 polymer ?
#
loop_
_entity_poly.entity_id
_entity_poly.type
_entity_poly.pdbx_seq_one_letter_code
_entity_poly.pdbx_strand_id
1 'polypeptide(L)' 'MKINPSAATCLERIKTLNADNQRSVRVNLGVLKAARSEILAQVAINGKGVMTDMVLHALDHAIKEGR' A
#
# COMPACT_ATOMS: atom_id res chain seq x y z
N MET A 1 -27.53 0.42 -19.39
CA MET A 1 -26.40 1.36 -19.44
C MET A 1 -25.27 0.69 -20.23
N LYS A 2 -24.94 1.17 -21.44
CA LYS A 2 -23.83 0.60 -22.21
C LYS A 2 -22.53 1.17 -21.64
N ILE A 3 -21.68 0.33 -21.05
CA ILE A 3 -20.38 0.76 -20.54
C ILE A 3 -19.47 1.07 -21.73
N ASN A 4 -18.77 2.21 -21.66
CA ASN A 4 -17.81 2.61 -22.68
C ASN A 4 -16.75 1.49 -22.83
N PRO A 5 -16.53 0.93 -24.04
CA PRO A 5 -15.58 -0.15 -24.24
C PRO A 5 -14.15 0.19 -23.79
N SER A 6 -13.73 1.46 -23.87
CA SER A 6 -12.42 1.87 -23.35
C SER A 6 -12.35 1.84 -21.81
N ALA A 7 -13.44 2.17 -21.14
CA ALA A 7 -13.55 2.10 -19.68
C ALA A 7 -13.53 0.63 -19.20
N ALA A 8 -14.17 -0.27 -19.94
CA ALA A 8 -14.13 -1.71 -19.65
C ALA A 8 -12.70 -2.27 -19.76
N THR A 9 -11.98 -1.94 -20.83
CA THR A 9 -10.56 -2.35 -21.00
C THR A 9 -9.66 -1.77 -19.90
N CYS A 10 -9.88 -0.51 -19.51
CA CYS A 10 -9.13 0.11 -18.43
C CYS A 10 -9.36 -0.61 -17.09
N LEU A 11 -10.62 -0.94 -16.79
CA LEU A 11 -10.97 -1.64 -15.57
C LEU A 11 -10.33 -3.03 -15.50
N GLU A 12 -10.36 -3.79 -16.59
CA GLU A 12 -9.71 -5.10 -16.64
C GLU A 12 -8.19 -4.99 -16.44
N ARG A 13 -7.55 -3.99 -17.04
CA ARG A 13 -6.12 -3.75 -16.81
C ARG A 13 -5.82 -3.42 -15.34
N ILE A 14 -6.64 -2.61 -14.68
CA ILE A 14 -6.47 -2.28 -13.26
C ILE A 14 -6.63 -3.52 -12.39
N LYS A 15 -7.61 -4.39 -12.70
CA LYS A 15 -7.80 -5.65 -11.99
C LYS A 15 -6.57 -6.55 -12.10
N THR A 16 -6.01 -6.70 -13.29
CA THR A 16 -4.79 -7.49 -13.49
C THR A 16 -3.63 -6.94 -12.68
N LEU A 17 -3.38 -5.62 -12.75
CA LEU A 17 -2.31 -4.98 -11.97
C LEU A 17 -2.52 -5.14 -10.46
N ASN A 18 -3.77 -5.06 -9.99
CA ASN A 18 -4.06 -5.26 -8.58
C ASN A 18 -3.80 -6.70 -8.14
N ALA A 19 -4.15 -7.69 -8.97
CA ALA A 19 -3.83 -9.09 -8.69
C ALA A 19 -2.31 -9.33 -8.62
N ASP A 20 -1.55 -8.72 -9.53
CA ASP A 20 -0.08 -8.78 -9.51
C ASP A 20 0.51 -8.09 -8.26
N ASN A 21 -0.06 -6.96 -7.85
CA ASN A 21 0.38 -6.21 -6.66
C ASN A 21 0.04 -6.90 -5.33
N GLN A 22 -0.90 -7.85 -5.32
CA GLN A 22 -1.20 -8.67 -4.14
C GLN A 22 -0.18 -9.80 -3.92
N ARG A 23 0.88 -9.86 -4.74
CA ARG A 23 1.97 -10.82 -4.55
C ARG A 23 2.59 -10.66 -3.16
N SER A 24 2.71 -11.78 -2.45
CA SER A 24 3.45 -11.84 -1.19
C SER A 24 4.94 -11.65 -1.43
N VAL A 25 5.55 -10.70 -0.72
CA VAL A 25 6.99 -10.44 -0.73
C VAL A 25 7.50 -10.58 0.69
N ARG A 26 8.61 -11.31 0.86
CA ARG A 26 9.30 -11.41 2.15
C ARG A 26 10.32 -10.29 2.27
N VAL A 27 10.27 -9.56 3.38
CA VAL A 27 11.22 -8.49 3.70
C VAL A 27 11.73 -8.68 5.13
N ASN A 28 12.88 -8.10 5.43
CA ASN A 28 13.41 -8.13 6.79
C ASN A 28 12.60 -7.17 7.68
N LEU A 29 12.30 -7.57 8.92
CA LEU A 29 11.66 -6.74 9.94
C LEU A 29 12.37 -5.38 10.13
N GLY A 30 13.69 -5.34 10.02
CA GLY A 30 14.46 -4.10 10.07
C GLY A 30 14.06 -3.09 8.98
N VAL A 31 13.77 -3.59 7.77
CA VAL A 31 13.33 -2.77 6.63
C VAL A 31 11.94 -2.20 6.89
N LEU A 32 11.01 -2.99 7.44
CA LEU A 32 9.67 -2.52 7.80
C LEU A 32 9.72 -1.41 8.86
N LYS A 33 10.57 -1.59 9.89
CA LYS A 33 10.76 -0.57 10.94
C LYS A 33 11.37 0.72 10.39
N ALA A 34 12.35 0.61 9.50
CA ALA A 34 12.95 1.76 8.84
C ALA A 34 11.93 2.52 7.98
N ALA A 35 11.14 1.80 7.17
CA ALA A 35 10.09 2.39 6.35
C ALA A 35 9.05 3.13 7.20
N ARG A 36 8.59 2.51 8.30
CA ARG A 36 7.69 3.17 9.26
C ARG A 36 8.29 4.45 9.83
N SER A 37 9.57 4.42 10.23
CA SER A 37 10.26 5.57 10.80
C SER A 37 10.34 6.73 9.82
N GLU A 38 10.69 6.46 8.56
CA GLU A 38 10.74 7.47 7.51
C GLU A 38 9.37 8.10 7.26
N ILE A 39 8.32 7.27 7.17
CA ILE A 39 6.96 7.78 6.98
C ILE A 39 6.53 8.68 8.14
N LEU A 40 6.84 8.30 9.38
CA LEU A 40 6.52 9.13 10.55
C LEU A 40 7.27 10.47 10.54
N ALA A 41 8.52 10.50 10.08
CA ALA A 41 9.27 11.74 9.90
C ALA A 41 8.58 12.65 8.88
N GLN A 42 8.13 12.10 7.76
CA GLN A 42 7.38 12.87 6.75
C GLN A 42 6.02 13.34 7.25
N VAL A 43 5.31 12.52 8.06
CA VAL A 43 4.04 12.90 8.69
C VAL A 43 4.22 14.06 9.67
N ALA A 44 5.32 14.10 10.41
CA ALA A 44 5.59 15.18 11.36
C ALA A 44 5.70 16.55 10.68
N ILE A 45 6.14 16.58 9.42
CA ILE A 45 6.31 17.80 8.63
C ILE A 45 5.06 18.13 7.81
N ASN A 46 4.47 17.12 7.15
CA ASN A 46 3.44 17.32 6.14
C ASN A 46 2.02 17.03 6.64
N GLY A 47 1.87 16.54 7.87
CA GLY A 47 0.61 16.00 8.39
C GLY A 47 0.32 14.58 7.88
N LYS A 48 -0.73 13.97 8.43
CA LYS A 48 -1.12 12.58 8.12
C LYS A 48 -2.35 12.55 7.19
N GLY A 49 -2.15 12.06 5.96
CA GLY A 49 -3.24 11.76 5.03
C GLY A 49 -3.81 10.35 5.22
N VAL A 50 -4.95 10.07 4.58
CA VAL A 50 -5.65 8.77 4.66
C VAL A 50 -4.77 7.62 4.16
N MET A 51 -4.10 7.80 3.01
CA MET A 51 -3.18 6.80 2.46
C MET A 51 -2.04 6.51 3.44
N THR A 52 -1.48 7.58 4.03
CA THR A 52 -0.38 7.46 5.00
C THR A 52 -0.82 6.71 6.26
N ASP A 53 -2.03 6.97 6.75
CA ASP A 53 -2.59 6.27 7.88
C ASP A 53 -2.80 4.77 7.60
N MET A 54 -3.36 4.43 6.42
CA MET A 54 -3.53 3.04 5.99
C MET A 54 -2.19 2.30 5.91
N VAL A 55 -1.16 2.94 5.33
CA VAL A 55 0.17 2.32 5.21
C VAL A 55 0.83 2.15 6.58
N LEU A 56 0.76 3.16 7.45
CA LEU A 56 1.29 3.05 8.81
C LEU A 56 0.61 1.94 9.61
N HIS A 57 -0.71 1.81 9.48
CA HIS A 57 -1.46 0.74 10.13
C HIS A 57 -1.04 -0.65 9.61
N ALA A 58 -0.91 -0.82 8.30
CA ALA A 58 -0.47 -2.07 7.69
C ALA A 58 0.96 -2.44 8.13
N LEU A 59 1.87 -1.46 8.18
CA LEU A 59 3.24 -1.67 8.67
C LEU A 59 3.25 -2.07 10.16
N ASP A 60 2.46 -1.39 10.99
CA ASP A 60 2.35 -1.72 12.42
C ASP A 60 1.81 -3.13 12.65
N HIS A 61 0.84 -3.54 11.83
CA HIS A 61 0.31 -4.90 11.86
C HIS A 61 1.38 -5.94 11.47
N ALA A 62 2.06 -5.75 10.34
CA ALA A 62 3.10 -6.67 9.87
C ALA A 62 4.27 -6.79 10.87
N ILE A 63 4.71 -5.66 11.44
CA ILE A 63 5.79 -5.62 12.45
C ILE A 63 5.38 -6.38 13.73
N LYS A 64 4.12 -6.27 14.16
CA LYS A 64 3.62 -6.96 15.36
C LYS A 64 3.45 -8.46 15.14
N GLU A 65 2.95 -8.88 13.98
CA GLU A 65 2.76 -10.29 13.66
C GLU A 65 4.06 -11.02 13.29
N GLY A 66 5.14 -10.27 12.98
CA GLY A 66 6.42 -10.85 12.57
C GLY A 66 6.36 -11.55 11.21
N ARG A 67 5.47 -11.09 10.33
CA ARG A 67 5.26 -11.60 8.96
C ARG A 67 5.95 -10.72 7.93
#